data_AF-R4JYP7-F1
#
_entry.id   AF-R4JYP7-F1
#
_cell.length_a   1.000
_cell.length_b   1.000
_cell.length_c   1.000
_cell.angle_alpha   90.00
_cell.angle_beta   90.00
_cell.angle_gamma   90.00
#
_symmetry.space_group_name_H-M   'P 1'
#
loop_
_entity.id
_entity.type
_entity.pdbx_description
1 polymer ?
#
loop_
_entity_poly.entity_id
_entity_poly.type
_entity_poly.pdbx_seq_one_letter_code
_entity_poly.pdbx_strand_id
1 'polypeptide(L)'
;MHWDTIEGWEVHNIMPKPQSIRKLCDYFNLPYNYFHEYYNIYFNNPGDKIKTWKIKNKLTYGQACKLLGITHSCFGRLLNNKINLSYYIYAELKKLGAF
;
A
#
# COMPACT_ATOMS: atom_id res chain seq x y z
N MET A 1 14.95 -2.90 -17.82
CA MET A 1 14.02 -3.70 -17.00
C MET A 1 14.58 -5.12 -17.03
N HIS A 2 14.95 -5.70 -15.89
CA HIS A 2 15.48 -7.07 -15.87
C HIS A 2 14.31 -8.05 -15.97
N TRP A 3 14.49 -9.15 -16.71
CA TRP A 3 13.46 -10.20 -16.86
C TRP A 3 12.96 -10.72 -15.50
N ASP A 4 13.85 -10.83 -14.52
CA ASP A 4 13.55 -11.21 -13.13
C ASP A 4 12.51 -10.29 -12.46
N THR A 5 12.42 -9.02 -12.89
CA THR A 5 11.42 -8.07 -12.35
C THR A 5 10.02 -8.34 -12.89
N ILE A 6 9.92 -8.81 -14.14
CA ILE A 6 8.64 -9.15 -14.77
C ILE A 6 8.15 -10.47 -14.20
N GLU A 7 9.00 -11.50 -14.17
CA GLU A 7 8.68 -12.79 -13.56
C GLU A 7 8.31 -12.63 -12.07
N GLY A 8 9.09 -11.85 -11.32
CA GLY A 8 8.79 -11.53 -9.93
C GLY A 8 7.40 -10.92 -9.76
N TRP A 9 7.00 -10.01 -10.65
CA TRP A 9 5.70 -9.38 -10.58
C TRP A 9 4.56 -10.31 -10.99
N GLU A 10 4.66 -10.93 -12.17
CA GLU A 10 3.58 -11.70 -12.79
C GLU A 10 3.39 -13.07 -12.13
N VAL A 11 4.48 -13.72 -11.70
CA VAL A 11 4.45 -15.09 -11.16
C VAL A 11 4.48 -15.08 -9.63
N HIS A 12 5.26 -14.17 -9.03
CA HIS A 12 5.54 -14.18 -7.60
C HIS A 12 4.86 -13.07 -6.80
N ASN A 13 4.00 -12.25 -7.42
CA ASN A 13 3.34 -11.11 -6.78
C ASN A 13 4.30 -10.11 -6.11
N ILE A 14 5.55 -10.06 -6.57
CA ILE A 14 6.54 -9.09 -6.12
C ILE A 14 6.26 -7.78 -6.81
N MET A 15 5.58 -6.88 -6.11
CA MET A 15 5.21 -5.58 -6.68
C MET A 15 6.45 -4.77 -7.07
N PRO A 16 6.49 -4.25 -8.32
CA PRO A 16 7.52 -3.31 -8.74
C PRO A 16 7.67 -2.12 -7.77
N LYS A 17 8.86 -1.51 -7.78
CA LYS A 17 9.10 -0.30 -6.98
C LYS A 17 8.15 0.82 -7.43
N PRO A 18 7.44 1.50 -6.51
CA PRO A 18 6.49 2.56 -6.87
C PRO A 18 7.13 3.66 -7.74
N GLN A 19 8.39 4.02 -7.50
CA GLN A 19 9.09 5.01 -8.33
C GLN A 19 9.22 4.59 -9.80
N SER A 20 9.42 3.29 -10.07
CA SER A 20 9.46 2.76 -11.43
C SER A 20 8.07 2.83 -12.09
N ILE A 21 7.03 2.48 -11.34
CA ILE A 21 5.64 2.60 -11.80
C ILE A 21 5.29 4.04 -12.12
N ARG A 22 5.69 4.99 -11.27
CA ARG A 22 5.48 6.42 -11.53
C ARG A 22 6.07 6.85 -12.87
N LYS A 23 7.35 6.51 -13.12
CA LYS A 23 8.01 6.83 -14.39
C LYS A 23 7.29 6.23 -15.60
N LEU A 24 6.81 4.99 -15.49
CA LEU A 24 6.08 4.33 -16.58
C LEU A 24 4.71 4.97 -16.81
N CYS A 25 3.96 5.24 -15.73
CA CYS A 25 2.68 5.94 -15.79
C CYS A 25 2.83 7.33 -16.43
N ASP A 26 3.83 8.10 -16.01
CA ASP A 26 4.08 9.43 -16.57
C ASP A 26 4.50 9.36 -18.05
N TYR A 27 5.37 8.41 -18.42
CA TYR A 27 5.88 8.28 -19.78
C TYR A 27 4.80 7.82 -20.78
N PHE A 28 3.97 6.86 -20.38
CA PHE A 28 2.91 6.31 -21.23
C PHE A 28 1.54 6.97 -21.02
N ASN A 29 1.46 7.98 -20.14
CA ASN A 29 0.21 8.61 -19.71
C ASN A 29 -0.85 7.60 -19.24
N LEU A 30 -0.43 6.65 -18.41
CA LEU A 30 -1.27 5.59 -17.86
C LEU A 30 -1.67 5.90 -16.41
N PRO A 31 -2.90 5.58 -15.99
CA PRO A 31 -3.30 5.72 -14.59
C PRO A 31 -2.54 4.72 -13.71
N TYR A 32 -2.30 5.08 -12.43
CA TYR A 32 -1.53 4.22 -11.51
C TYR A 32 -2.15 2.84 -11.27
N ASN A 33 -3.48 2.72 -11.36
CA ASN A 33 -4.16 1.43 -11.22
C ASN A 33 -3.93 0.47 -12.40
N TYR A 34 -3.33 0.93 -13.51
CA TYR A 34 -3.02 0.08 -14.67
C TYR A 34 -2.17 -1.13 -14.30
N PHE A 35 -1.13 -0.92 -13.47
CA PHE A 35 -0.22 -2.00 -13.05
C PHE A 35 -0.78 -2.80 -11.87
N HIS A 36 -1.45 -2.13 -10.93
CA HIS A 36 -2.15 -2.75 -9.81
C HIS A 36 -2.94 -1.66 -9.05
N GLU A 37 -4.13 -1.98 -8.54
CA GLU A 37 -4.92 -1.04 -7.72
C GLU A 37 -4.17 -0.53 -6.47
N TYR A 38 -3.22 -1.32 -5.97
CA TYR A 38 -2.29 -0.94 -4.91
C TYR A 38 -1.62 0.42 -5.17
N TYR A 39 -1.14 0.68 -6.39
CA TYR A 39 -0.42 1.93 -6.68
C TYR A 39 -1.35 3.13 -6.63
N ASN A 40 -2.61 2.97 -6.99
CA ASN A 40 -3.61 4.02 -6.83
C ASN A 40 -3.82 4.37 -5.35
N ILE A 41 -3.79 3.38 -4.46
CA ILE A 41 -3.85 3.62 -3.00
C ILE A 41 -2.54 4.23 -2.49
N TYR A 42 -1.41 3.69 -2.93
CA TYR A 42 -0.07 4.11 -2.52
C TYR A 42 0.17 5.60 -2.81
N PHE A 43 -0.21 6.09 -3.99
CA PHE A 43 0.01 7.48 -4.39
C PHE A 43 -1.08 8.44 -3.91
N ASN A 44 -2.27 7.95 -3.51
CA ASN A 44 -3.39 8.78 -3.10
C ASN A 44 -3.64 8.73 -1.58
N ASN A 45 -2.65 9.19 -0.81
CA ASN A 45 -2.73 9.41 0.65
C ASN A 45 -3.33 8.22 1.43
N PRO A 46 -2.60 7.09 1.51
CA PRO A 46 -3.07 5.89 2.18
C PRO A 46 -3.31 6.12 3.68
N GLY A 47 -2.56 7.02 4.33
CA GLY A 47 -2.67 7.28 5.76
C GLY A 47 -4.06 7.68 6.20
N ASP A 48 -4.73 8.58 5.47
CA ASP A 48 -6.06 9.06 5.84
C ASP A 48 -7.16 8.01 5.62
N LYS A 49 -7.01 7.17 4.59
CA LYS A 49 -7.90 6.02 4.39
C LYS A 49 -7.80 5.03 5.56
N ILE A 50 -6.59 4.74 6.02
CA ILE A 50 -6.36 3.85 7.16
C ILE A 50 -6.90 4.45 8.46
N LYS A 51 -6.76 5.77 8.68
CA LYS A 51 -7.39 6.47 9.82
C LYS A 51 -8.91 6.28 9.80
N THR A 52 -9.52 6.47 8.64
CA THR A 52 -10.97 6.33 8.44
C THR A 52 -11.42 4.89 8.74
N TRP A 53 -10.72 3.90 8.21
CA TRP A 53 -10.97 2.49 8.49
C TRP A 53 -10.88 2.17 9.99
N LYS A 54 -9.84 2.65 10.69
CA LYS A 54 -9.68 2.47 12.14
C LYS A 54 -10.88 3.05 12.90
N ILE A 55 -11.33 4.25 12.55
CA ILE A 55 -12.46 4.94 13.19
C ILE A 55 -13.76 4.18 12.94
N LYS A 56 -14.03 3.80 11.68
CA LYS A 56 -15.23 3.05 11.28
C LYS A 56 -15.37 1.73 12.04
N ASN A 57 -14.25 1.04 12.27
CA ASN A 57 -14.21 -0.23 12.99
C ASN A 57 -14.03 -0.08 14.51
N LYS A 58 -14.04 1.15 15.04
CA LYS A 58 -13.86 1.45 16.48
C LYS A 58 -12.60 0.81 17.07
N LEU A 59 -11.53 0.70 16.27
CA LEU A 59 -10.30 0.04 16.68
C LEU A 59 -9.42 1.00 17.49
N THR A 60 -8.84 0.49 18.58
CA THR A 60 -7.71 1.13 19.26
C THR A 60 -6.45 1.02 18.39
N TYR A 61 -5.44 1.86 18.69
CA TYR A 61 -4.13 1.74 18.03
C TYR A 61 -3.53 0.34 18.22
N GLY A 62 -3.62 -0.23 19.42
CA GLY A 62 -3.07 -1.55 19.72
C GLY A 62 -3.77 -2.68 18.97
N GLN A 63 -5.10 -2.64 18.84
CA GLN A 63 -5.84 -3.61 18.04
C GLN A 63 -5.47 -3.53 16.56
N ALA A 64 -5.41 -2.33 15.99
CA ALA A 64 -5.00 -2.14 14.60
C ALA A 64 -3.56 -2.64 14.34
N CYS A 65 -2.64 -2.35 15.26
CA CYS A 65 -1.26 -2.83 15.19
C CYS A 65 -1.16 -4.36 15.23
N LYS A 66 -1.93 -5.01 16.12
CA LYS A 66 -2.01 -6.48 16.22
C LYS A 66 -2.56 -7.11 14.95
N LEU A 67 -3.62 -6.55 14.38
CA LEU A 67 -4.22 -7.04 13.13
C LEU A 67 -3.25 -6.97 11.95
N LEU A 68 -2.45 -5.90 11.89
CA LEU A 68 -1.49 -5.67 10.80
C LEU A 68 -0.10 -6.28 11.06
N GLY A 69 0.14 -6.84 12.25
CA GLY A 69 1.45 -7.39 12.63
C GLY A 69 2.57 -6.34 12.69
N ILE A 70 2.27 -5.08 13.03
CA ILE A 70 3.25 -3.99 13.06
C ILE A 70 3.31 -3.29 14.43
N THR A 71 4.40 -2.56 14.66
CA THR A 71 4.58 -1.77 15.89
C THR A 71 3.75 -0.48 15.86
N HIS A 72 3.45 0.07 17.05
CA HIS A 72 2.79 1.36 17.20
C HIS A 72 3.51 2.50 16.47
N SER A 73 4.85 2.52 16.51
CA SER A 73 5.66 3.53 15.82
C SER A 73 5.49 3.42 14.30
N CYS A 74 5.56 2.20 13.76
CA CYS A 74 5.34 1.95 12.33
C CYS A 74 3.94 2.43 11.91
N PHE A 75 2.90 2.03 12.65
CA PHE A 75 1.53 2.43 12.35
C PHE A 75 1.34 3.95 12.44
N GLY A 76 1.85 4.61 13.48
CA GLY A 76 1.78 6.07 13.61
C GLY A 76 2.49 6.81 12.48
N ARG A 77 3.65 6.30 12.01
CA ARG A 77 4.34 6.87 10.85
C ARG A 77 3.55 6.65 9.55
N LEU A 78 2.92 5.50 9.38
CA LEU A 78 2.09 5.18 8.22
C LEU A 78 0.88 6.11 8.11
N LEU A 79 0.14 6.31 9.21
CA LEU A 79 -1.03 7.20 9.26
C LEU A 79 -0.67 8.66 8.94
N ASN A 80 0.56 9.07 9.26
CA ASN A 80 1.06 10.42 9.01
C ASN A 80 1.88 10.51 7.71
N ASN A 81 1.82 9.49 6.83
CA ASN A 81 2.56 9.42 5.57
C ASN A 81 4.09 9.65 5.71
N LYS A 82 4.66 9.40 6.90
CA LYS A 82 6.11 9.47 7.17
C LYS A 82 6.85 8.22 6.67
N ILE A 83 6.11 7.16 6.38
CA ILE A 83 6.58 5.98 5.68
C ILE A 83 5.56 5.62 4.61
N ASN A 84 6.04 4.97 3.56
CA ASN A 84 5.19 4.49 2.48
C ASN A 84 4.45 3.22 2.90
N LEU A 85 3.24 3.04 2.37
CA LEU A 85 2.49 1.80 2.52
C LEU A 85 3.24 0.68 1.78
N SER A 86 3.52 -0.44 2.43
CA SER A 86 4.06 -1.62 1.76
C SER A 86 2.93 -2.45 1.16
N TYR A 87 3.23 -3.25 0.13
CA TYR A 87 2.23 -4.12 -0.50
C TYR A 87 1.64 -5.13 0.50
N TYR A 88 2.46 -5.70 1.38
CA TYR A 88 2.00 -6.62 2.42
C TYR A 88 0.95 -5.99 3.34
N ILE A 89 1.23 -4.79 3.88
CA ILE A 89 0.29 -4.10 4.76
C ILE A 89 -0.96 -3.67 4.00
N TYR A 90 -0.82 -3.26 2.75
CA TYR A 90 -1.95 -2.99 1.88
C TYR A 90 -2.84 -4.23 1.69
N ALA A 91 -2.26 -5.41 1.44
CA ALA A 91 -3.02 -6.63 1.24
C ALA A 91 -3.80 -7.03 2.50
N GLU A 92 -3.19 -6.91 3.68
CA GLU A 92 -3.88 -7.14 4.96
C GLU A 92 -5.02 -6.14 5.18
N LEU A 93 -4.77 -4.85 4.94
CA LEU A 93 -5.80 -3.81 5.02
C LEU A 93 -6.95 -4.05 4.03
N LYS A 94 -6.65 -4.53 2.82
CA LYS A 94 -7.67 -4.87 1.82
C LYS A 94 -8.53 -6.04 2.29
N LYS A 95 -7.93 -7.10 2.85
CA LYS A 95 -8.68 -8.22 3.47
C LYS A 95 -9.60 -7.75 4.60
N LEU A 96 -9.16 -6.73 5.34
CA LEU A 96 -9.90 -6.11 6.45
C LEU A 96 -10.91 -5.04 5.99
N GLY A 97 -11.11 -4.85 4.68
CA GLY A 97 -12.07 -3.90 4.11
C GLY A 97 -11.71 -2.42 4.31
N ALA A 98 -10.42 -2.09 4.39
CA ALA A 98 -9.95 -0.72 4.53
C ALA A 98 -9.86 0.06 3.20
N PHE A 99 -9.80 -0.66 2.07
CA PHE A 99 -9.67 -0.12 0.72
C PHE A 99 -10.73 -0.69 -0.21
#